data_AF-A0AAW9NIH0-F1
#
_entry.id   AF-A0AAW9NIH0-F1
#
_cell.length_a   1.000
_cell.length_b   1.000
_cell.length_c   1.000
_cell.angle_alpha   90.00
_cell.angle_beta   90.00
_cell.angle_gamma   90.00
#
_symmetry.space_group_name_H-M   'P 1'
#
loop_
_entity.id
_entity.type
_entity.pdbx_description
1 polymer ?
#
loop_
_entity_poly.entity_id
_entity_poly.type
_entity_poly.pdbx_seq_one_letter_code
_entity_poly.pdbx_strand_id
1 'polypeptide(L)'
;MANENIQMKMEHIWQDTCGSWENCTETTIQSFLAKSQESNIDPQYCMSWVEQHKAQIPEWDTVSKVSLDWVNQHTSTGSPISIKDDY
;
A
#
# COMPACT_ATOMS: atom_id res chain seq x y z
N MET A 1 -9.21 -11.85 17.36
CA MET A 1 -7.84 -11.55 17.83
C MET A 1 -6.74 -11.85 16.81
N ALA A 2 -7.04 -12.17 15.53
CA ALA A 2 -6.01 -12.32 14.49
C ALA A 2 -5.66 -10.99 13.78
N ASN A 3 -6.61 -10.05 13.72
CA ASN A 3 -6.51 -8.83 12.92
C ASN A 3 -5.65 -7.74 13.61
N GLU A 4 -5.64 -7.70 14.94
CA GLU A 4 -4.85 -6.74 15.74
C GLU A 4 -3.34 -6.91 15.48
N ASN A 5 -2.89 -8.12 15.17
CA ASN A 5 -1.48 -8.39 14.89
C ASN A 5 -1.03 -7.89 13.51
N ILE A 6 -1.93 -7.90 12.52
CA ILE A 6 -1.63 -7.45 11.15
C ILE A 6 -1.51 -5.93 11.14
N GLN A 7 -2.43 -5.20 11.79
CA GLN A 7 -2.34 -3.75 11.90
C GLN A 7 -1.07 -3.30 12.61
N MET A 8 -0.70 -3.92 13.74
CA MET A 8 0.56 -3.57 14.43
C MET A 8 1.80 -3.80 13.57
N LYS A 9 1.85 -4.90 12.82
CA LYS A 9 2.98 -5.15 11.89
C LYS A 9 3.03 -4.14 10.77
N MET A 10 1.88 -3.85 10.16
CA MET A 10 1.76 -2.85 9.11
C MET A 10 2.20 -1.47 9.61
N GLU A 11 1.73 -1.03 10.78
CA GLU A 11 2.11 0.25 11.36
C GLU A 11 3.62 0.33 11.64
N HIS A 12 4.22 -0.76 12.14
CA HIS A 12 5.66 -0.83 12.34
C HIS A 12 6.42 -0.70 11.01
N ILE A 13 5.99 -1.41 9.96
CA ILE A 13 6.61 -1.31 8.63
C ILE A 13 6.45 0.09 8.06
N TRP A 14 5.29 0.71 8.24
CA TRP A 14 5.04 2.08 7.82
C TRP A 14 5.95 3.07 8.55
N GLN A 15 6.11 2.90 9.87
CA GLN A 15 6.98 3.74 10.69
C GLN A 15 8.48 3.53 10.36
N ASP A 16 8.88 2.33 9.95
CA ASP A 16 10.26 2.03 9.51
C ASP A 16 10.58 2.61 8.12
N THR A 17 9.57 2.74 7.25
CA THR A 17 9.74 3.19 5.86
C THR A 17 9.41 4.67 5.67
N CYS A 18 8.17 5.06 5.93
CA CYS A 18 7.70 6.43 5.81
C CYS A 18 8.07 7.26 7.04
N GLY A 19 8.03 6.67 8.23
CA GLY A 19 8.31 7.33 9.52
C GLY A 19 7.23 8.32 9.97
N SER A 20 6.70 9.12 9.04
CA SER A 20 5.62 10.08 9.23
C SER A 20 4.82 10.25 7.94
N TRP A 21 3.58 10.73 8.06
CA TRP A 21 2.70 10.96 6.91
C TRP A 21 3.28 11.98 5.93
N GLU A 22 3.96 13.01 6.44
CA GLU A 22 4.62 14.03 5.62
C GLU A 22 5.84 13.51 4.84
N ASN A 23 6.47 12.43 5.32
CA ASN A 23 7.58 11.77 4.63
C ASN A 23 7.13 10.57 3.79
N CYS A 24 5.81 10.35 3.69
CA CYS A 24 5.22 9.34 2.81
C CYS A 24 5.21 9.87 1.36
N THR A 25 6.20 9.46 0.59
CA THR A 25 6.45 9.85 -0.81
C THR A 25 6.41 8.60 -1.70
N GLU A 26 6.51 8.77 -3.02
CA GLU A 26 6.53 7.65 -3.98
C GLU A 26 7.56 6.56 -3.62
N THR A 27 8.76 6.94 -3.20
CA THR A 27 9.82 5.97 -2.86
C THR A 27 9.56 5.25 -1.55
N THR A 28 9.08 5.98 -0.53
CA THR A 28 8.83 5.40 0.80
C THR A 28 7.57 4.54 0.81
N ILE A 29 6.53 4.91 0.05
CA ILE A 29 5.33 4.10 -0.08
C ILE A 29 5.59 2.81 -0.85
N GLN A 30 6.43 2.82 -1.89
CA GLN A 30 6.83 1.59 -2.57
C GLN A 30 7.60 0.65 -1.63
N SER A 31 8.50 1.21 -0.82
CA SER A 31 9.24 0.45 0.20
C SER A 31 8.29 -0.14 1.25
N PHE A 32 7.29 0.63 1.67
CA PHE A 32 6.25 0.19 2.59
C PHE A 32 5.45 -1.00 2.03
N LEU A 33 5.00 -0.92 0.76
CA LEU A 33 4.25 -1.98 0.10
C LEU A 33 5.09 -3.25 -0.09
N ALA A 34 6.35 -3.11 -0.48
CA ALA A 34 7.30 -4.22 -0.62
C ALA A 34 7.48 -4.97 0.70
N LYS A 35 7.82 -4.25 1.78
CA LYS A 35 8.00 -4.85 3.11
C LYS A 35 6.71 -5.45 3.68
N SER A 36 5.57 -4.83 3.37
CA SER A 36 4.26 -5.37 3.73
C SER A 36 4.03 -6.73 3.06
N GLN A 37 4.29 -6.84 1.76
CA GLN A 37 4.20 -8.09 1.02
C GLN A 37 5.15 -9.17 1.57
N GLU A 38 6.41 -8.81 1.85
CA GLU A 38 7.39 -9.71 2.49
C GLU A 38 6.92 -10.20 3.86
N SER A 39 6.18 -9.36 4.59
CA SER A 39 5.60 -9.68 5.90
C SER A 39 4.27 -10.44 5.82
N ASN A 40 3.88 -10.93 4.64
CA ASN A 40 2.59 -11.60 4.39
C ASN A 40 1.37 -10.69 4.63
N ILE A 41 1.55 -9.37 4.48
CA ILE A 41 0.49 -8.38 4.55
C ILE A 41 0.09 -7.99 3.14
N ASP A 42 -1.21 -7.98 2.88
CA ASP A 42 -1.76 -7.62 1.58
C ASP A 42 -1.48 -6.13 1.27
N PRO A 43 -0.81 -5.79 0.17
CA PRO A 43 -0.51 -4.41 -0.20
C PRO A 43 -1.77 -3.55 -0.43
N GLN A 44 -2.88 -4.15 -0.87
CA GLN A 44 -4.17 -3.48 -1.03
C GLN A 44 -4.79 -3.12 0.34
N TYR A 45 -4.61 -4.00 1.34
CA TYR A 45 -4.99 -3.71 2.73
C TYR A 45 -4.21 -2.52 3.27
N CYS A 46 -2.89 -2.50 3.05
CA CYS A 46 -2.04 -1.37 3.40
C CYS A 46 -2.51 -0.07 2.75
N MET A 47 -2.86 -0.10 1.46
CA MET A 47 -3.39 1.08 0.76
C MET A 47 -4.71 1.58 1.34
N SER A 48 -5.61 0.67 1.70
CA SER A 48 -6.89 1.03 2.34
C SER A 48 -6.69 1.70 3.70
N TRP A 49 -5.60 1.36 4.41
CA TRP A 49 -5.23 2.02 5.65
C TRP A 49 -4.63 3.41 5.41
N VAL A 50 -3.65 3.52 4.51
CA VAL A 50 -2.99 4.79 4.15
C VAL A 50 -4.00 5.80 3.60
N GLU A 51 -4.99 5.37 2.81
CA GLU A 51 -6.04 6.24 2.28
C GLU A 51 -6.85 6.95 3.37
N GLN A 52 -7.03 6.33 4.54
CA GLN A 52 -7.70 6.97 5.68
C GLN A 52 -6.91 8.18 6.21
N HIS A 53 -5.60 8.20 5.96
CA HIS A 53 -4.67 9.24 6.38
C HIS A 53 -4.24 10.16 5.22
N LYS A 54 -4.86 10.04 4.04
CA LYS A 54 -4.52 10.83 2.84
C LYS A 54 -4.46 12.34 3.05
N ALA A 55 -5.23 12.87 4.00
CA ALA A 55 -5.24 14.30 4.33
C ALA A 55 -3.91 14.80 4.93
N GLN A 56 -3.09 13.90 5.47
CA GLN A 56 -1.79 14.20 6.08
C GLN A 56 -0.61 13.91 5.13
N ILE A 57 -0.89 13.30 3.98
CA ILE A 57 0.13 12.91 3.01
C ILE A 57 0.24 14.01 1.95
N PRO A 58 1.39 14.70 1.84
CA PRO A 58 1.62 15.61 0.75
C PRO A 58 1.66 14.83 -0.58
N GLU A 59 1.12 15.43 -1.63
CA GLU A 59 1.09 14.80 -2.97
C GLU A 59 0.42 13.41 -2.98
N TRP A 60 -0.65 13.24 -2.20
CA TRP A 60 -1.42 12.00 -2.12
C TRP A 60 -1.82 11.43 -3.49
N ASP A 61 -2.17 12.26 -4.48
CA ASP A 61 -2.52 11.80 -5.83
C ASP A 61 -1.38 10.99 -6.47
N THR A 62 -0.16 11.52 -6.38
CA THR A 62 1.06 10.88 -6.88
C THR A 62 1.36 9.60 -6.09
N VAL A 63 1.33 9.67 -4.76
CA VAL A 63 1.57 8.52 -3.86
C VAL A 63 0.57 7.39 -4.13
N SER A 64 -0.72 7.73 -4.24
CA SER A 64 -1.80 6.78 -4.52
C SER A 64 -1.61 6.10 -5.87
N LYS A 65 -1.30 6.89 -6.92
CA LYS A 65 -1.08 6.37 -8.26
C LYS A 65 0.11 5.42 -8.33
N VAL A 66 1.26 5.81 -7.77
CA VAL A 66 2.46 4.95 -7.75
C VAL A 66 2.24 3.69 -6.95
N SER A 67 1.51 3.79 -5.84
CA SER A 67 1.18 2.64 -5.03
C SER A 67 0.30 1.66 -5.78
N LEU A 68 -0.77 2.13 -6.43
CA LEU A 68 -1.65 1.29 -7.24
C LEU A 68 -0.89 0.62 -8.39
N ASP A 69 -0.02 1.36 -9.07
CA ASP A 69 0.85 0.81 -10.11
C ASP A 69 1.80 -0.27 -9.56
N TRP A 70 2.44 -0.02 -8.42
CA TRP A 70 3.31 -0.99 -7.75
C TRP A 70 2.55 -2.27 -7.37
N VAL A 71 1.38 -2.13 -6.75
CA VAL A 71 0.54 -3.27 -6.37
C VAL A 71 0.13 -4.06 -7.60
N ASN A 72 -0.38 -3.40 -8.65
CA ASN A 72 -0.73 -4.06 -9.90
C ASN A 72 0.44 -4.84 -10.51
N GLN A 73 1.68 -4.34 -10.40
CA GLN A 73 2.86 -5.04 -10.91
C GLN A 73 3.30 -6.22 -10.03
N HIS A 74 3.19 -6.10 -8.70
CA HIS A 74 3.77 -7.07 -7.75
C HIS A 74 2.78 -8.11 -7.22
N THR A 75 1.47 -7.82 -7.25
CA THR A 75 0.41 -8.77 -6.89
C THR A 75 -0.23 -9.45 -8.11
N SER A 76 0.18 -9.08 -9.34
CA SER A 76 -0.21 -9.72 -10.61
C SER A 76 0.26 -11.18 -10.79
N THR A 77 0.54 -11.90 -9.71
CA THR A 77 0.60 -13.37 -9.73
C THR A 77 -0.78 -14.02 -9.53
N GLY A 78 -1.84 -13.23 -9.28
CA GLY A 78 -3.20 -13.70 -9.03
C GLY A 78 -4.26 -13.19 -10.00
N SER A 79 -4.18 -13.64 -11.25
CA SER A 79 -5.20 -13.56 -12.32
C SER A 79 -5.39 -12.21 -13.02
N PRO A 80 -5.39 -12.18 -14.37
CA PRO A 80 -5.86 -11.02 -15.10
C PRO A 80 -7.34 -10.84 -14.77
N ILE A 81 -7.71 -9.69 -14.21
CA ILE A 81 -9.09 -9.23 -14.38
C ILE A 81 -9.22 -8.97 -15.88
N SER A 82 -9.79 -9.94 -16.61
CA SER A 82 -10.37 -9.67 -17.92
C SER A 82 -11.48 -8.65 -17.71
N ILE A 83 -11.11 -7.37 -17.72
CA ILE A 83 -12.03 -6.32 -18.16
C ILE A 83 -12.14 -6.54 -19.67
N LYS A 84 -12.99 -7.48 -20.06
CA LYS A 84 -13.68 -7.40 -21.35
C LYS A 84 -15.07 -6.89 -21.05
N ASP A 85 -15.13 -5.56 -21.04
CA ASP A 85 -16.22 -4.83 -21.64
C ASP A 85 -16.52 -5.47 -23.02
N ASP A 86 -17.73 -6.00 -23.20
CA ASP A 86 -18.42 -6.05 -24.51
C ASP A 86 -19.92 -6.36 -24.28
N TYR A 87 -20.73 -5.31 -24.43
CA TYR A 87 -22.12 -5.21 -24.92
C TYR A 87 -23.20 -6.21 -24.50
#